data_AF-A0A953QC63-F1
#
_entry.id   AF-A0A953QC63-F1
#
_cell.length_a   1.000
_cell.length_b   1.000
_cell.length_c   1.000
_cell.angle_alpha   90.00
_cell.angle_beta   90.00
_cell.angle_gamma   90.00
#
_symmetry.space_group_name_H-M   'P 1'
#
loop_
_entity.id
_entity.type
_entity.pdbx_description
1 polymer ?
#
loop_
_entity_poly.entity_id
_entity_poly.type
_entity_poly.pdbx_seq_one_letter_code
_entity_poly.pdbx_strand_id
1 'polypeptide(L)'
;DPTQLKRAVFIALASGVVMAGADGPMAVRIAETTEGQAAERTGVELRRALQMVGNHESYREARNLVEQAYIREAEAIRSPSVLAEGDAKAVTKIDELAKTFVETGRAADLKRLETYAKSVGSADIKLTSDEEQASKLIPRKKPGAPAQQGFGGRGAPTAVPGNGAQEARLFADGKRTILEIRDAVSAEFFPIEAGKFIQYFRDLEKQGQFEIVQK
;
A
#
# COMPACT_ATOMS: atom_id res chain seq x y z
N ASP A 1 -17.15 -23.66 21.51
CA ASP A 1 -17.77 -24.73 20.71
C ASP A 1 -16.68 -25.70 20.21
N PRO A 2 -16.67 -26.97 20.65
CA PRO A 2 -15.69 -27.98 20.21
C PRO A 2 -15.61 -28.17 18.69
N THR A 3 -16.68 -27.86 17.96
CA THR A 3 -16.72 -27.94 16.49
C THR A 3 -15.89 -26.84 15.84
N GLN A 4 -15.94 -25.62 16.39
CA GLN A 4 -15.09 -24.51 15.95
C GLN A 4 -13.61 -24.79 16.19
N LEU A 5 -13.26 -25.37 17.34
CA LEU A 5 -11.87 -25.71 17.66
C LEU A 5 -11.31 -26.78 16.72
N LYS A 6 -12.07 -27.85 16.43
CA LYS A 6 -11.66 -28.88 15.46
C LYS A 6 -11.42 -28.30 14.07
N ARG A 7 -12.29 -27.39 13.60
CA ARG A 7 -12.11 -26.69 12.32
C ARG A 7 -10.84 -25.83 12.31
N ALA A 8 -10.62 -25.05 13.36
CA ALA A 8 -9.43 -24.19 13.46
C ALA A 8 -8.14 -25.01 13.47
N VAL A 9 -8.09 -26.12 14.24
CA VAL A 9 -6.92 -27.02 14.30
C VAL A 9 -6.67 -27.69 12.95
N PHE A 10 -7.72 -28.14 12.27
CA PHE A 10 -7.58 -28.75 10.94
C PHE A 10 -7.03 -27.75 9.91
N ILE A 11 -7.56 -26.52 9.88
CA ILE A 11 -7.06 -25.45 9.00
C ILE A 11 -5.60 -25.15 9.31
N ALA A 12 -5.24 -24.97 10.59
CA ALA A 12 -3.87 -24.68 10.99
C ALA A 12 -2.89 -25.79 10.59
N LEU A 13 -3.27 -27.05 10.79
CA LEU A 13 -2.44 -28.19 10.38
C LEU A 13 -2.29 -28.27 8.86
N ALA A 14 -3.40 -28.12 8.11
CA ALA A 14 -3.36 -28.14 6.65
C ALA A 14 -2.49 -27.01 6.09
N SER A 15 -2.66 -25.78 6.60
CA SER A 15 -1.81 -24.64 6.23
C SER A 15 -0.35 -24.87 6.60
N GLY A 16 -0.07 -25.43 7.78
CA GLY A 16 1.28 -25.75 8.21
C GLY A 16 1.97 -26.79 7.32
N VAL A 17 1.25 -27.86 6.93
CA VAL A 17 1.76 -28.90 6.01
C VAL A 17 2.03 -28.32 4.62
N VAL A 18 1.13 -27.48 4.10
CA VAL A 18 1.32 -26.80 2.81
C VAL A 18 2.53 -25.88 2.86
N MET A 19 2.69 -25.05 3.89
CA MET A 19 3.85 -24.17 4.02
C MET A 19 5.15 -24.94 4.22
N ALA A 20 5.14 -26.03 5.00
CA ALA A 20 6.33 -26.84 5.27
C ALA A 20 6.78 -27.67 4.06
N GLY A 21 5.86 -27.98 3.14
CA GLY A 21 6.12 -28.73 1.90
C GLY A 21 6.10 -27.86 0.63
N ALA A 22 5.99 -26.53 0.77
CA ALA A 22 5.93 -25.65 -0.38
C ALA A 22 7.26 -25.65 -1.12
N ASP A 23 7.19 -25.83 -2.43
CA ASP A 23 8.31 -25.77 -3.36
C ASP A 23 8.08 -24.65 -4.39
N GLY A 24 9.06 -24.44 -5.28
CA GLY A 24 8.95 -23.43 -6.34
C GLY A 24 7.66 -23.53 -7.18
N PRO A 25 7.28 -24.71 -7.70
CA PRO A 25 6.01 -24.90 -8.39
C PRO A 25 4.78 -24.50 -7.56
N MET A 26 4.72 -24.85 -6.28
CA MET A 26 3.60 -24.47 -5.42
C MET A 26 3.55 -22.97 -5.17
N ALA A 27 4.70 -22.33 -4.93
CA ALA A 27 4.80 -20.88 -4.77
C ALA A 27 4.25 -20.14 -6.00
N VAL A 28 4.59 -20.62 -7.20
CA VAL A 28 4.07 -20.10 -8.46
C VAL A 28 2.54 -20.25 -8.55
N ARG A 29 1.97 -21.40 -8.15
CA ARG A 29 0.51 -21.58 -8.13
C ARG A 29 -0.21 -20.65 -7.17
N ILE A 30 0.40 -20.38 -6.01
CA ILE A 30 -0.13 -19.40 -5.06
C ILE A 30 -0.09 -18.01 -5.69
N ALA A 31 1.01 -17.62 -6.34
CA ALA A 31 1.11 -16.33 -7.02
C ALA A 31 0.07 -16.16 -8.15
N GLU A 32 -0.15 -17.20 -8.98
CA GLU A 32 -1.19 -17.21 -10.03
C GLU A 32 -2.60 -17.02 -9.43
N THR A 33 -2.88 -17.66 -8.29
CA THR A 33 -4.15 -17.49 -7.57
C THR A 33 -4.28 -16.07 -7.01
N THR A 34 -3.21 -15.55 -6.41
CA THR A 34 -3.16 -14.19 -5.89
C THR A 34 -3.36 -13.15 -6.98
N GLU A 35 -2.82 -13.35 -8.18
CA GLU A 35 -3.02 -12.48 -9.34
C GLU A 35 -4.49 -12.43 -9.77
N GLY A 36 -5.17 -13.58 -9.84
CA GLY A 36 -6.60 -13.63 -10.15
C GLY A 36 -7.44 -12.84 -9.14
N GLN A 37 -7.15 -13.01 -7.84
CA GLN A 37 -7.83 -12.24 -6.78
C GLN A 37 -7.45 -10.76 -6.77
N ALA A 38 -6.21 -10.43 -7.13
CA ALA A 38 -5.76 -9.06 -7.29
C ALA A 38 -6.57 -8.35 -8.37
N ALA A 39 -6.86 -9.01 -9.51
CA ALA A 39 -7.70 -8.44 -10.56
C ALA A 39 -9.12 -8.11 -10.07
N GLU A 40 -9.70 -8.95 -9.21
CA GLU A 40 -11.00 -8.66 -8.58
C GLU A 40 -10.92 -7.43 -7.68
N ARG A 41 -9.90 -7.35 -6.82
CA ARG A 41 -9.71 -6.22 -5.89
C ARG A 41 -9.43 -4.90 -6.62
N THR A 42 -8.55 -4.89 -7.64
CA THR A 42 -8.31 -3.67 -8.43
C THR A 42 -9.56 -3.25 -9.19
N GLY A 43 -10.39 -4.18 -9.66
CA GLY A 43 -11.69 -3.87 -10.26
C GLY A 43 -12.65 -3.18 -9.29
N VAL A 44 -12.67 -3.58 -8.02
CA VAL A 44 -13.44 -2.90 -6.96
C VAL A 44 -12.92 -1.48 -6.74
N GLU A 45 -11.60 -1.28 -6.70
CA GLU A 45 -10.99 0.04 -6.51
C GLU A 45 -11.22 0.96 -7.72
N LEU A 46 -11.15 0.44 -8.94
CA LEU A 46 -11.54 1.21 -10.15
C LEU A 46 -12.99 1.65 -10.06
N ARG A 47 -13.92 0.75 -9.70
CA ARG A 47 -15.33 1.09 -9.54
C ARG A 47 -15.51 2.21 -8.51
N ARG A 48 -14.81 2.14 -7.37
CA ARG A 48 -14.83 3.18 -6.34
C ARG A 48 -14.29 4.51 -6.87
N ALA A 49 -13.16 4.49 -7.57
CA ALA A 49 -12.57 5.69 -8.17
C ALA A 49 -13.50 6.36 -9.20
N LEU A 50 -14.19 5.57 -10.03
CA LEU A 50 -15.19 6.07 -10.97
C LEU A 50 -16.38 6.71 -10.23
N GLN A 51 -16.85 6.09 -9.13
CA GLN A 51 -17.92 6.64 -8.30
C GLN A 51 -17.51 7.95 -7.63
N MET A 52 -16.29 8.04 -7.09
CA MET A 52 -15.74 9.29 -6.53
C MET A 52 -15.78 10.43 -7.55
N VAL A 53 -15.27 10.17 -8.76
CA VAL A 53 -15.29 11.16 -9.86
C VAL A 53 -16.73 11.54 -10.26
N GLY A 54 -17.64 10.57 -10.32
CA GLY A 54 -19.05 10.81 -10.62
C GLY A 54 -19.79 11.63 -9.56
N ASN A 55 -19.35 11.54 -8.31
CA ASN A 55 -19.85 12.32 -7.19
C ASN A 55 -19.17 13.71 -7.06
N HIS A 56 -18.34 14.10 -8.03
CA HIS A 56 -17.54 15.33 -8.01
C HIS A 56 -16.53 15.40 -6.85
N GLU A 57 -16.07 14.26 -6.35
CA GLU A 57 -14.94 14.18 -5.43
C GLU A 57 -13.60 14.37 -6.18
N SER A 58 -12.49 14.43 -5.43
CA SER A 58 -11.16 14.69 -5.99
C SER A 58 -10.71 13.62 -6.98
N TYR A 59 -10.51 14.00 -8.24
CA TYR A 59 -9.91 13.13 -9.26
C TYR A 59 -8.48 12.70 -8.90
N ARG A 60 -7.70 13.55 -8.23
CA ARG A 60 -6.38 13.20 -7.73
C ARG A 60 -6.45 12.01 -6.75
N GLU A 61 -7.39 12.05 -5.81
CA GLU A 61 -7.57 10.96 -4.83
C GLU A 61 -8.11 9.69 -5.49
N ALA A 62 -9.05 9.81 -6.43
CA ALA A 62 -9.55 8.68 -7.22
C ALA A 62 -8.41 8.01 -8.02
N ARG A 63 -7.52 8.81 -8.61
CA ARG A 63 -6.34 8.32 -9.33
C ARG A 63 -5.36 7.63 -8.37
N ASN A 64 -5.06 8.26 -7.23
CA ASN A 64 -4.20 7.68 -6.20
C ASN A 64 -4.71 6.31 -5.74
N LEU A 65 -6.02 6.17 -5.52
CA LEU A 65 -6.65 4.91 -5.13
C LEU A 65 -6.33 3.77 -6.11
N VAL A 66 -6.50 4.02 -7.42
CA VAL A 66 -6.17 3.05 -8.47
C VAL A 66 -4.68 2.76 -8.51
N GLU A 67 -3.83 3.79 -8.43
CA GLU A 67 -2.38 3.58 -8.47
C GLU A 67 -1.86 2.73 -7.29
N GLN A 68 -2.32 3.02 -6.08
CA GLN A 68 -1.92 2.29 -4.88
C GLN A 68 -2.47 0.86 -4.85
N ALA A 69 -3.67 0.63 -5.40
CA ALA A 69 -4.20 -0.72 -5.55
C ALA A 69 -3.22 -1.60 -6.33
N TYR A 70 -2.76 -1.16 -7.50
CA TYR A 70 -1.79 -1.91 -8.29
C TYR A 70 -0.45 -2.12 -7.60
N ILE A 71 0.05 -1.12 -6.85
CA ILE A 71 1.31 -1.26 -6.11
C ILE A 71 1.18 -2.36 -5.05
N ARG A 72 0.12 -2.35 -4.25
CA ARG A 72 -0.08 -3.33 -3.17
C ARG A 72 -0.32 -4.72 -3.72
N GLU A 73 -1.13 -4.84 -4.76
CA GLU A 73 -1.42 -6.11 -5.36
C GLU A 73 -0.18 -6.74 -6.02
N ALA A 74 0.71 -5.94 -6.61
CA ALA A 74 1.98 -6.44 -7.12
C ALA A 74 2.84 -7.05 -5.99
N GLU A 75 2.91 -6.38 -4.83
CA GLU A 75 3.63 -6.91 -3.67
C GLU A 75 2.94 -8.15 -3.09
N ALA A 76 1.61 -8.21 -3.11
CA ALA A 76 0.87 -9.41 -2.73
C ALA A 76 1.17 -10.59 -3.66
N ILE A 77 1.22 -10.36 -4.98
CA ILE A 77 1.61 -11.38 -5.98
C ILE A 77 3.06 -11.83 -5.76
N ARG A 78 3.97 -10.93 -5.37
CA ARG A 78 5.37 -11.29 -5.06
C ARG A 78 5.53 -12.08 -3.76
N SER A 79 4.63 -11.89 -2.80
CA SER A 79 4.77 -12.45 -1.45
C SER A 79 5.02 -13.97 -1.38
N PRO A 80 4.48 -14.84 -2.26
CA PRO A 80 4.75 -16.28 -2.23
C PRO A 80 6.19 -16.64 -2.59
N SER A 81 7.01 -15.70 -3.07
CA SER A 81 8.43 -15.95 -3.38
C SER A 81 9.22 -16.45 -2.17
N VAL A 82 8.78 -16.15 -0.95
CA VAL A 82 9.37 -16.70 0.29
C VAL A 82 9.27 -18.22 0.37
N LEU A 83 8.30 -18.83 -0.32
CA LEU A 83 8.09 -20.28 -0.38
C LEU A 83 8.91 -20.95 -1.48
N ALA A 84 9.57 -20.17 -2.34
CA ALA A 84 10.40 -20.64 -3.45
C ALA A 84 11.91 -20.52 -3.14
N GLU A 85 12.29 -20.55 -1.85
CA GLU A 85 13.69 -20.40 -1.45
C GLU A 85 14.58 -21.45 -2.14
N GLY A 86 15.63 -20.99 -2.83
CA GLY A 86 16.51 -21.85 -3.61
C GLY A 86 16.05 -22.18 -5.04
N ASP A 87 14.83 -21.81 -5.44
CA ASP A 87 14.32 -21.94 -6.82
C ASP A 87 14.24 -20.56 -7.50
N ALA A 88 15.37 -20.13 -8.07
CA ALA A 88 15.47 -18.86 -8.77
C ALA A 88 14.49 -18.75 -9.96
N LYS A 89 14.14 -19.87 -10.63
CA LYS A 89 13.22 -19.84 -11.77
C LYS A 89 11.80 -19.54 -11.32
N ALA A 90 11.38 -20.14 -10.21
CA ALA A 90 10.08 -19.84 -9.61
C ALA A 90 10.00 -18.37 -9.16
N VAL A 91 11.04 -17.86 -8.49
CA VAL A 91 11.10 -16.45 -8.07
C VAL A 91 11.01 -15.50 -9.26
N THR A 92 11.76 -15.76 -10.34
CA THR A 92 11.68 -14.95 -11.57
C THR A 92 10.28 -14.98 -12.18
N LYS A 93 9.65 -16.16 -12.29
CA LYS A 93 8.29 -16.27 -12.82
C LYS A 93 7.28 -15.48 -11.98
N ILE A 94 7.38 -15.53 -10.65
CA ILE A 94 6.50 -14.77 -9.74
C ILE A 94 6.68 -13.26 -9.96
N ASP A 95 7.91 -12.77 -10.10
CA ASP A 95 8.15 -11.34 -10.38
C ASP A 95 7.61 -10.93 -11.75
N GLU A 96 7.74 -11.78 -12.77
CA GLU A 96 7.17 -11.55 -14.11
C GLU A 96 5.65 -11.44 -14.08
N LEU A 97 4.95 -12.27 -13.27
CA LEU A 97 3.50 -12.15 -13.07
C LEU A 97 3.14 -10.80 -12.46
N ALA A 98 3.79 -10.42 -11.34
CA ALA A 98 3.53 -9.14 -10.67
C ALA A 98 3.81 -7.94 -11.59
N LYS A 99 4.90 -8.00 -12.37
CA LYS A 99 5.27 -6.96 -13.34
C LYS A 99 4.22 -6.84 -14.45
N THR A 100 3.83 -7.96 -15.05
CA THR A 100 2.83 -8.00 -16.13
C THR A 100 1.48 -7.47 -15.65
N PHE A 101 1.05 -7.85 -14.45
CA PHE A 101 -0.19 -7.38 -13.84
C PHE A 101 -0.23 -5.85 -13.74
N VAL A 102 0.85 -5.23 -13.25
CA VAL A 102 0.95 -3.77 -13.14
C VAL A 102 1.04 -3.11 -14.51
N GLU A 103 1.94 -3.56 -15.39
CA GLU A 103 2.21 -2.90 -16.67
C GLU A 103 0.99 -2.91 -17.59
N THR A 104 0.21 -3.98 -17.59
CA THR A 104 -0.97 -4.11 -18.44
C THR A 104 -2.24 -3.53 -17.79
N GLY A 105 -2.48 -3.82 -16.51
CA GLY A 105 -3.69 -3.43 -15.82
C GLY A 105 -3.72 -1.95 -15.44
N ARG A 106 -2.64 -1.45 -14.79
CA ARG A 106 -2.60 -0.09 -14.23
C ARG A 106 -2.82 0.96 -15.31
N ALA A 107 -2.13 0.83 -16.43
CA ALA A 107 -2.27 1.78 -17.54
C ALA A 107 -3.69 1.78 -18.13
N ALA A 108 -4.31 0.60 -18.25
CA ALA A 108 -5.67 0.47 -18.76
C ALA A 108 -6.70 1.11 -17.82
N ASP A 109 -6.61 0.84 -16.52
CA ASP A 109 -7.55 1.35 -15.51
C ASP A 109 -7.41 2.85 -15.30
N LEU A 110 -6.18 3.38 -15.26
CA LEU A 110 -5.96 4.81 -15.20
C LEU A 110 -6.50 5.52 -16.45
N LYS A 111 -6.36 4.92 -17.63
CA LYS A 111 -6.92 5.46 -18.87
C LYS A 111 -8.45 5.46 -18.86
N ARG A 112 -9.09 4.41 -18.32
CA ARG A 112 -10.55 4.34 -18.12
C ARG A 112 -11.02 5.47 -17.19
N LEU A 113 -10.36 5.62 -16.04
CA LEU A 113 -10.66 6.66 -15.07
C LEU A 113 -10.47 8.07 -15.65
N GLU A 114 -9.36 8.32 -16.34
CA GLU A 114 -9.07 9.60 -16.99
C GLU A 114 -10.12 9.96 -18.05
N THR A 115 -10.51 8.98 -18.88
CA THR A 115 -11.53 9.17 -19.91
C THR A 115 -12.87 9.57 -19.28
N TYR A 116 -13.26 8.90 -18.19
CA TYR A 116 -14.46 9.23 -17.45
C TYR A 116 -14.37 10.62 -16.78
N ALA A 117 -13.25 10.94 -16.13
CA ALA A 117 -13.02 12.24 -15.50
C ALA A 117 -13.11 13.40 -16.49
N LYS A 118 -12.60 13.22 -17.72
CA LYS A 118 -12.75 14.21 -18.80
C LYS A 118 -14.21 14.39 -19.20
N SER A 119 -14.99 13.31 -19.27
CA SER A 119 -16.41 13.37 -19.66
C SER A 119 -17.28 14.15 -18.65
N VAL A 120 -16.87 14.21 -17.38
CA VAL A 120 -17.57 14.94 -16.31
C VAL A 120 -16.88 16.25 -15.91
N GLY A 121 -15.83 16.66 -16.63
CA GLY A 121 -15.12 17.92 -16.37
C GLY A 121 -14.23 17.96 -15.11
N SER A 122 -13.80 16.80 -14.58
CA SER A 122 -13.01 16.68 -13.33
C SER A 122 -11.53 16.28 -13.57
N ALA A 123 -11.02 16.39 -14.80
CA ALA A 123 -9.71 15.82 -15.18
C ALA A 123 -8.46 16.62 -14.74
N ASP A 124 -8.58 17.73 -14.02
CA ASP A 124 -7.44 18.56 -13.62
C ASP A 124 -6.82 18.07 -12.30
N ILE A 125 -5.51 17.88 -12.28
CA ILE A 125 -4.75 17.53 -11.07
C ILE A 125 -3.80 18.69 -10.78
N LYS A 126 -4.09 19.42 -9.70
CA LYS A 126 -3.21 20.44 -9.15
C LYS A 126 -2.82 20.05 -7.75
N LEU A 127 -1.52 20.05 -7.49
CA LEU A 127 -1.02 19.88 -6.14
C LEU A 127 -1.32 21.14 -5.33
N THR A 128 -1.76 20.94 -4.11
CA THR A 128 -1.80 21.96 -3.07
C THR A 128 -0.39 22.32 -2.63
N SER A 129 -0.22 23.49 -2.01
CA SER A 129 1.09 23.91 -1.49
C SER A 129 1.69 22.89 -0.52
N ASP A 130 0.86 22.23 0.30
CA ASP A 130 1.31 21.19 1.22
C ASP A 130 1.75 19.91 0.48
N GLU A 131 1.07 19.52 -0.60
CA GLU A 131 1.49 18.37 -1.40
C GLU A 131 2.80 18.64 -2.12
N GLU A 132 2.98 19.84 -2.68
CA GLU A 132 4.26 20.25 -3.29
C GLU A 132 5.41 20.29 -2.29
N GLN A 133 5.13 20.66 -1.04
CA GLN A 133 6.11 20.60 0.03
C GLN A 133 6.41 19.14 0.40
N ALA A 134 5.38 18.34 0.63
CA ALA A 134 5.51 16.93 1.01
C ALA A 134 6.23 16.09 -0.05
N SER A 135 6.12 16.45 -1.33
CA SER A 135 6.79 15.75 -2.44
C SER A 135 8.31 15.94 -2.45
N LYS A 136 8.83 16.87 -1.65
CA LYS A 136 10.26 17.21 -1.56
C LYS A 136 10.89 16.73 -0.26
N LEU A 137 10.11 16.19 0.68
CA LEU A 137 10.58 15.78 2.00
C LEU A 137 10.62 14.27 2.10
N ILE A 138 11.73 13.69 2.53
CA ILE A 138 11.90 12.25 2.74
C ILE A 138 12.16 12.00 4.23
N PRO A 139 11.28 11.29 4.95
CA PRO A 139 11.53 10.90 6.33
C PRO A 139 12.42 9.66 6.41
N ARG A 140 13.48 9.72 7.22
CA ARG A 140 14.41 8.61 7.50
C ARG A 140 14.39 8.28 8.99
N LYS A 141 14.32 6.99 9.32
CA LYS A 141 14.42 6.53 10.72
C LYS A 141 15.84 6.76 11.22
N LYS A 142 15.99 7.33 12.42
CA LYS A 142 17.30 7.49 13.05
C LYS A 142 17.80 6.15 13.59
N PRO A 143 19.08 5.79 13.36
CA PRO A 143 19.69 4.63 14.02
C PRO A 143 19.60 4.77 15.54
N GLY A 144 19.18 3.70 16.23
CA GLY A 144 19.05 3.71 17.70
C GLY A 144 17.87 4.53 18.23
N ALA A 145 16.89 4.88 17.37
CA ALA A 145 15.66 5.52 17.82
C ALA A 145 15.01 4.74 18.98
N PRO A 146 14.46 5.45 20.00
CA PRO A 146 13.88 4.82 21.16
C PRO A 146 12.78 3.83 20.78
N ALA A 147 12.69 2.72 21.51
CA ALA A 147 11.70 1.69 21.29
C ALA A 147 10.29 2.30 21.29
N GLN A 148 9.53 1.94 20.25
CA GLN A 148 8.22 2.50 19.98
C GLN A 148 7.28 2.23 21.16
N GLN A 149 6.79 3.28 21.83
CA GLN A 149 5.64 3.10 22.71
C GLN A 149 4.46 2.65 21.83
N GLY A 150 3.79 1.57 22.25
CA GLY A 150 2.66 0.98 21.52
C GLY A 150 1.51 1.97 21.29
N PHE A 151 0.42 1.46 20.69
CA PHE A 151 -0.80 2.20 20.34
C PHE A 151 -1.12 3.33 21.34
N GLY A 152 -1.07 4.58 20.88
CA GLY A 152 -1.54 5.72 21.67
C GLY A 152 -0.72 6.05 22.92
N GLY A 153 0.57 5.69 22.95
CA GLY A 153 1.49 6.12 24.01
C GLY A 153 1.42 7.63 24.29
N ARG A 154 1.57 8.02 25.56
CA ARG A 154 1.46 9.41 26.02
C ARG A 154 2.52 10.26 25.30
N GLY A 155 2.10 11.19 24.45
CA GLY A 155 3.00 12.03 23.64
C GLY A 155 3.20 11.57 22.18
N ALA A 156 2.50 10.52 21.72
CA ALA A 156 2.48 10.16 20.32
C ALA A 156 1.85 11.28 19.45
N PRO A 157 2.44 11.63 18.30
CA PRO A 157 1.83 12.60 17.40
C PRO A 157 0.44 12.14 16.92
N THR A 158 -0.54 13.05 16.92
CA THR A 158 -1.96 12.74 16.66
C THR A 158 -2.45 13.21 15.30
N ALA A 159 -1.63 13.94 14.54
CA ALA A 159 -2.02 14.53 13.25
C ALA A 159 -2.46 13.48 12.22
N VAL A 160 -1.81 12.31 12.21
CA VAL A 160 -2.27 11.13 11.47
C VAL A 160 -2.90 10.16 12.48
N PRO A 161 -4.18 9.81 12.34
CA PRO A 161 -4.89 9.02 13.35
C PRO A 161 -4.68 7.51 13.20
N GLY A 162 -4.83 6.79 14.32
CA GLY A 162 -5.03 5.34 14.37
C GLY A 162 -3.95 4.52 13.64
N ASN A 163 -4.40 3.57 12.82
CA ASN A 163 -3.52 2.68 12.06
C ASN A 163 -2.73 3.44 10.98
N GLY A 164 -3.27 4.53 10.42
CA GLY A 164 -2.54 5.35 9.44
C GLY A 164 -1.23 5.92 9.97
N ALA A 165 -1.16 6.22 11.28
CA ALA A 165 0.08 6.67 11.92
C ALA A 165 1.17 5.59 11.92
N GLN A 166 0.76 4.33 12.12
CA GLN A 166 1.68 3.19 12.11
C GLN A 166 2.14 2.89 10.69
N GLU A 167 1.20 2.82 9.75
CA GLU A 167 1.52 2.62 8.33
C GLU A 167 2.46 3.70 7.80
N ALA A 168 2.23 4.97 8.14
CA ALA A 168 3.13 6.05 7.75
C ALA A 168 4.59 5.81 8.20
N ARG A 169 4.80 5.30 9.43
CA ARG A 169 6.14 4.96 9.92
C ARG A 169 6.71 3.71 9.24
N LEU A 170 5.87 2.74 8.88
CA LEU A 170 6.29 1.53 8.19
C LEU A 170 6.72 1.84 6.75
N PHE A 171 5.99 2.70 6.05
CA PHE A 171 6.34 3.17 4.70
C PHE A 171 7.56 4.09 4.65
N ALA A 172 7.93 4.71 5.76
CA ALA A 172 9.13 5.55 5.86
C ALA A 172 10.42 4.70 5.83
N ASP A 173 10.81 4.29 4.63
CA ASP A 173 11.98 3.50 4.28
C ASP A 173 13.23 4.34 3.96
N GLY A 174 13.12 5.67 4.11
CA GLY A 174 14.17 6.62 3.79
C GLY A 174 14.37 6.93 2.31
N LYS A 175 13.48 6.41 1.45
CA LYS A 175 13.44 6.67 0.00
C LYS A 175 12.15 7.36 -0.41
N ARG A 176 11.02 6.96 0.15
CA ARG A 176 9.70 7.56 -0.13
C ARG A 176 9.61 8.96 0.45
N THR A 177 9.04 9.87 -0.32
CA THR A 177 8.66 11.21 0.13
C THR A 177 7.45 11.16 1.07
N ILE A 178 7.25 12.22 1.84
CA ILE A 178 6.06 12.37 2.68
C ILE A 178 4.79 12.30 1.84
N LEU A 179 4.80 12.83 0.61
CA LEU A 179 3.65 12.73 -0.29
C LEU A 179 3.36 11.29 -0.70
N GLU A 180 4.38 10.52 -1.10
CA GLU A 180 4.21 9.11 -1.48
C GLU A 180 3.71 8.26 -0.31
N ILE A 181 4.20 8.53 0.91
CA ILE A 181 3.72 7.86 2.13
C ILE A 181 2.26 8.22 2.41
N ARG A 182 1.92 9.52 2.31
CA ARG A 182 0.56 10.00 2.50
C ARG A 182 -0.39 9.37 1.50
N ASP A 183 0.01 9.27 0.25
CA ASP A 183 -0.78 8.72 -0.85
C ASP A 183 -1.05 7.23 -0.62
N ALA A 184 -0.04 6.45 -0.20
CA ALA A 184 -0.20 5.05 0.19
C ALA A 184 -1.17 4.87 1.37
N VAL A 185 -1.00 5.65 2.44
CA VAL A 185 -1.88 5.57 3.63
C VAL A 185 -3.30 6.02 3.32
N SER A 186 -3.46 7.08 2.53
CA SER A 186 -4.79 7.62 2.19
C SER A 186 -5.62 6.66 1.34
N ALA A 187 -4.96 5.85 0.51
CA ALA A 187 -5.63 4.82 -0.29
C ALA A 187 -6.15 3.63 0.54
N GLU A 188 -5.69 3.45 1.80
CA GLU A 188 -6.13 2.38 2.70
C GLU A 188 -7.25 2.80 3.64
N PHE A 189 -7.09 3.98 4.24
CA PHE A 189 -8.00 4.43 5.28
C PHE A 189 -9.03 5.38 4.68
N PHE A 190 -8.65 6.63 4.45
CA PHE A 190 -9.41 7.67 3.75
C PHE A 190 -8.43 8.80 3.39
N PRO A 191 -8.78 9.72 2.47
CA PRO A 191 -7.95 10.90 2.18
C PRO A 191 -7.61 11.69 3.45
N ILE A 192 -6.31 11.86 3.70
CA ILE A 192 -5.77 12.68 4.79
C ILE A 192 -4.85 13.75 4.18
N GLU A 193 -5.03 14.99 4.61
CA GLU A 193 -4.30 16.16 4.09
C GLU A 193 -2.78 16.01 4.23
N ALA A 194 -2.03 16.44 3.21
CA ALA A 194 -0.57 16.38 3.21
C ALA A 194 0.07 17.15 4.37
N GLY A 195 -0.49 18.30 4.77
CA GLY A 195 -0.04 19.07 5.92
C GLY A 195 0.00 18.28 7.23
N LYS A 196 -0.95 17.35 7.43
CA LYS A 196 -0.98 16.48 8.61
C LYS A 196 0.18 15.49 8.62
N PHE A 197 0.59 14.97 7.46
CA PHE A 197 1.77 14.11 7.36
C PHE A 197 3.06 14.89 7.53
N ILE A 198 3.16 16.11 6.99
CA ILE A 198 4.31 17.00 7.22
C ILE A 198 4.44 17.25 8.74
N GLN A 199 3.36 17.67 9.39
CA GLN A 199 3.35 17.89 10.84
C GLN A 199 3.74 16.63 11.60
N TYR A 200 3.16 15.49 11.25
CA TYR A 200 3.41 14.21 11.90
C TYR A 200 4.90 13.82 11.88
N PHE A 201 5.55 13.86 10.72
CA PHE A 201 6.97 13.54 10.63
C PHE A 201 7.85 14.59 11.29
N ARG A 202 7.46 15.87 11.29
CA ARG A 202 8.17 16.93 12.02
C ARG A 202 8.12 16.71 13.53
N ASP A 203 7.00 16.23 14.05
CA ASP A 203 6.88 15.92 15.47
C ASP A 203 7.71 14.67 15.83
N LEU A 204 7.74 13.65 14.96
CA LEU A 204 8.65 12.51 15.13
C LEU A 204 10.14 12.89 15.02
N GLU A 205 10.47 13.89 14.21
CA GLU A 205 11.82 14.46 14.11
C GLU A 205 12.24 15.15 15.40
N LYS A 206 11.37 15.97 16.00
CA LYS A 206 11.58 16.59 17.32
C LYS A 206 11.75 15.54 18.43
N GLN A 207 11.08 14.41 18.32
CA GLN A 207 11.19 13.28 19.24
C GLN A 207 12.46 12.44 19.02
N GLY A 208 13.29 12.78 18.02
CA GLY A 208 14.52 12.05 17.71
C GLY A 208 14.30 10.68 17.08
N GLN A 209 13.08 10.37 16.61
CA GLN A 209 12.78 9.09 15.96
C GLN A 209 13.11 9.12 14.46
N PHE A 210 12.95 10.28 13.84
CA PHE A 210 13.19 10.49 12.42
C PHE A 210 14.09 11.70 12.17
N GLU A 211 14.61 11.78 10.96
CA GLU A 211 15.15 13.00 10.34
C GLU A 211 14.44 13.22 9.00
N ILE A 212 14.26 14.48 8.60
CA ILE A 212 13.66 14.83 7.32
C ILE A 212 14.74 15.42 6.42
N VAL A 213 14.97 14.76 5.29
CA VAL A 213 15.89 15.25 4.25
C VAL A 213 15.11 15.79 3.05
N GLN A 214 15.69 16.75 2.33
CA GLN A 214 15.13 17.15 1.04
C GLN A 214 15.54 16.14 -0.04
N LYS A 215 14.60 15.88 -0.96
CA LYS A 215 14.82 15.04 -2.15
C LYS A 215 15.82 15.67 -3.11
#